data_AF-A0A6J7ZT43-F1
#
_entry.id   AF-A0A6J7ZT43-F1
#
_cell.length_a   1.000
_cell.length_b   1.000
_cell.length_c   1.000
_cell.angle_alpha   90.00
_cell.angle_beta   90.00
_cell.angle_gamma   90.00
#
_symmetry.space_group_name_H-M   'P 1'
#
loop_
_entity.id
_entity.type
_entity.pdbx_description
1 polymer ?
#
loop_
_entity_poly.entity_id
_entity_poly.type
_entity_poly.pdbx_seq_one_letter_code
_entity_poly.pdbx_strand_id
1 'polypeptide(L)'
;MNANLEYANLRGSDDLIFREGVDWRAFIYSFKKVQVENSETELTIQRIENKGDGVFIVRVQVPPEADKTKIHQNFTQTYQETLQTLETEY
;
A
#
# COMPACT_ATOMS: atom_id res chain seq x y z
N MET A 1 0.02 4.86 -12.61
CA MET A 1 0.98 4.45 -11.56
C MET A 1 2.03 3.52 -12.17
N ASN A 2 3.23 4.03 -12.46
CA ASN A 2 4.39 3.21 -12.86
C ASN A 2 5.22 2.92 -11.60
N ALA A 3 5.05 1.73 -11.03
CA ALA A 3 5.86 1.27 -9.90
C ALA A 3 7.21 0.77 -10.42
N ASN A 4 8.24 1.62 -10.34
CA ASN A 4 9.63 1.23 -10.54
C ASN A 4 10.12 0.44 -9.33
N LEU A 5 10.68 -0.74 -9.58
CA LEU A 5 11.25 -1.66 -8.60
C LEU A 5 12.58 -1.11 -8.07
N GLU A 6 12.55 -0.30 -7.01
CA GLU A 6 13.72 -0.12 -6.14
C GLU A 6 13.47 -0.87 -4.82
N TYR A 7 13.95 -2.12 -4.77
CA TYR A 7 13.95 -2.92 -3.56
C TYR A 7 14.96 -2.35 -2.54
N ALA A 8 14.52 -1.45 -1.66
CA ALA A 8 15.24 -1.18 -0.42
C ALA A 8 15.03 -2.35 0.55
N ASN A 9 15.78 -3.44 0.33
CA ASN A 9 15.73 -4.68 1.09
C ASN A 9 16.20 -4.48 2.55
N LEU A 10 15.26 -4.15 3.45
CA LEU A 10 15.38 -4.46 4.88
C LEU A 10 14.33 -5.54 5.19
N ARG A 11 14.82 -6.71 5.64
CA ARG A 11 14.02 -7.93 5.85
C ARG A 11 12.77 -7.64 6.69
N GLY A 12 11.61 -7.59 6.04
CA GLY A 12 10.31 -7.52 6.73
C GLY A 12 9.45 -6.30 6.44
N SER A 13 9.89 -5.33 5.63
CA SER A 13 9.05 -4.19 5.26
C SER A 13 8.87 -4.06 3.75
N ASP A 14 7.71 -3.58 3.32
CA ASP A 14 7.41 -3.17 1.94
C ASP A 14 7.06 -1.67 1.92
N ASP A 15 7.61 -0.94 0.96
CA ASP A 15 7.42 0.52 0.82
C ASP A 15 6.40 0.77 -0.29
N LEU A 16 5.22 1.26 0.10
CA LEU A 16 4.18 1.71 -0.82
C LEU A 16 4.46 3.18 -1.18
N ILE A 17 4.82 3.45 -2.43
CA ILE A 17 5.20 4.77 -2.90
C ILE A 17 4.07 5.40 -3.70
N PHE A 18 3.59 6.54 -3.23
CA PHE A 18 2.57 7.36 -3.88
C PHE A 18 3.23 8.64 -4.39
N ARG A 19 3.11 8.93 -5.70
CA ARG A 19 3.82 10.05 -6.35
C ARG A 19 2.95 11.27 -6.61
N GLU A 20 1.64 11.15 -6.46
CA GLU A 20 0.65 12.17 -6.83
C GLU A 20 -0.33 12.42 -5.66
N GLY A 21 0.19 12.38 -4.44
CA GLY A 21 -0.61 12.38 -3.22
C GLY A 21 -1.21 11.00 -2.92
N VAL A 22 -1.94 10.93 -1.81
CA VAL A 22 -2.64 9.72 -1.36
C VAL A 22 -4.11 10.06 -1.16
N ASP A 23 -5.02 9.33 -1.81
CA ASP A 23 -6.42 9.30 -1.36
C ASP A 23 -6.48 8.40 -0.12
N TRP A 24 -6.58 9.02 1.04
CA TRP A 24 -6.55 8.29 2.32
C TRP A 24 -7.76 7.38 2.53
N ARG A 25 -8.91 7.64 1.88
CA ARG A 25 -10.08 6.77 1.99
C ARG A 25 -9.86 5.51 1.17
N ALA A 26 -9.36 5.64 -0.06
CA ALA A 26 -8.95 4.50 -0.88
C ALA A 26 -7.86 3.70 -0.17
N PHE A 27 -6.84 4.37 0.37
CA PHE A 27 -5.76 3.71 1.11
C PHE A 27 -6.29 2.89 2.30
N ILE A 28 -7.08 3.49 3.19
CA ILE A 28 -7.59 2.80 4.39
C ILE A 28 -8.45 1.60 4.01
N TYR A 29 -9.32 1.75 3.01
CA TYR A 29 -10.15 0.66 2.52
C TYR A 29 -9.29 -0.50 1.99
N SER A 30 -8.35 -0.20 1.08
CA SER A 30 -7.49 -1.21 0.48
C SER A 30 -6.61 -1.90 1.50
N PHE A 31 -6.03 -1.15 2.43
CA PHE A 31 -5.20 -1.70 3.49
C PHE A 31 -5.99 -2.66 4.38
N LYS A 32 -7.19 -2.27 4.81
CA LYS A 32 -8.08 -3.13 5.62
C LYS A 32 -8.51 -4.38 4.86
N LYS A 33 -8.85 -4.27 3.57
CA LYS A 33 -9.22 -5.43 2.75
C LYS A 33 -8.09 -6.44 2.67
N VAL A 34 -6.86 -5.98 2.43
CA VAL A 34 -5.67 -6.85 2.37
C VAL A 34 -5.38 -7.48 3.74
N GLN A 35 -5.59 -6.77 4.85
CA GLN A 35 -5.49 -7.36 6.19
C GLN A 35 -6.50 -8.49 6.41
N VAL A 36 -7.75 -8.33 5.96
CA VAL A 36 -8.79 -9.37 6.08
C VAL A 36 -8.48 -10.58 5.20
N GLU A 37 -8.08 -10.35 3.94
CA GLU A 37 -7.72 -11.41 3.00
C GLU A 37 -6.48 -12.20 3.41
N ASN A 38 -5.63 -11.60 4.25
CA ASN A 38 -4.42 -12.21 4.79
C ASN A 38 -4.48 -12.25 6.32
N SER A 39 -5.63 -12.61 6.90
CA SER A 39 -5.87 -12.55 8.37
C SER A 39 -4.88 -13.34 9.23
N GLU A 40 -4.20 -14.35 8.68
CA GLU A 40 -3.13 -15.09 9.35
C GLU A 40 -1.77 -14.36 9.32
N THR A 41 -1.67 -13.27 8.58
CA THR A 41 -0.48 -12.44 8.40
C THR A 41 -0.72 -11.06 8.99
N GLU A 42 -0.04 -10.72 10.08
CA GLU A 42 -0.14 -9.40 10.68
C GLU A 42 0.56 -8.35 9.79
N LEU A 43 -0.22 -7.49 9.15
CA LEU A 43 0.28 -6.34 8.39
C LEU A 43 0.08 -5.06 9.20
N THR A 44 1.16 -4.32 9.43
CA THR A 44 1.12 -3.06 10.22
C THR A 44 1.81 -1.92 9.49
N ILE A 45 1.27 -0.71 9.62
CA ILE A 45 1.94 0.49 9.12
C ILE A 45 3.03 0.86 10.11
N GLN A 46 4.28 0.84 9.67
CA GLN A 46 5.42 1.24 10.50
C GLN A 46 5.69 2.73 10.44
N ARG A 47 5.56 3.30 9.25
CA ARG A 47 5.89 4.70 9.00
C ARG A 47 5.09 5.24 7.84
N ILE A 48 4.70 6.50 7.96
CA ILE A 48 4.26 7.33 6.84
C ILE A 48 5.25 8.47 6.73
N GLU A 49 5.82 8.67 5.55
CA GLU A 49 6.78 9.73 5.27
C GLU A 49 6.24 10.61 4.14
N ASN A 50 6.17 11.91 4.38
CA ASN A 50 5.91 12.91 3.35
C ASN A 50 7.26 13.45 2.86
N LYS A 51 7.58 13.23 1.59
CA LYS A 51 8.84 13.63 0.96
C LYS A 51 8.77 15.03 0.31
N GLY A 52 7.62 15.68 0.33
CA GLY A 52 7.35 16.87 -0.47
C GLY A 52 6.90 16.53 -1.89
N ASP A 53 6.50 17.54 -2.67
CA ASP A 53 6.10 17.42 -4.08
C ASP A 53 5.00 16.37 -4.36
N GLY A 54 4.11 16.15 -3.39
CA GLY A 54 3.05 15.15 -3.49
C GLY A 54 3.52 13.71 -3.29
N VAL A 55 4.81 13.48 -3.00
CA VAL A 55 5.35 12.14 -2.77
C VAL A 55 5.16 11.69 -1.32
N PHE A 56 4.51 10.56 -1.14
CA PHE A 56 4.37 9.86 0.14
C PHE A 56 4.95 8.45 0.06
N ILE A 57 5.61 8.02 1.14
CA ILE A 57 6.05 6.64 1.32
C ILE A 57 5.34 6.10 2.55
N VAL A 58 4.58 5.02 2.37
CA VAL A 58 3.97 4.27 3.47
C VAL A 58 4.71 2.95 3.61
N ARG A 59 5.45 2.81 4.71
CA ARG A 59 6.15 1.58 5.04
C ARG A 59 5.24 0.65 5.81
N VAL A 60 5.05 -0.55 5.27
CA VAL A 60 4.25 -1.62 5.87
C VAL A 60 5.18 -2.74 6.31
N GLN A 61 5.05 -3.19 7.57
CA GLN A 61 5.66 -4.42 8.01
C GLN A 61 4.88 -5.59 7.40
N VAL A 62 5.60 -6.47 6.73
CA VAL A 62 5.11 -7.71 6.14
C VAL A 62 5.98 -8.86 6.66
N PRO A 63 5.39 -9.86 7.35
CA PRO A 63 6.13 -11.00 7.86
C PRO A 63 7.01 -11.66 6.78
N PRO A 64 8.23 -12.13 7.11
CA PRO A 64 9.15 -12.73 6.14
C PRO A 64 8.57 -13.90 5.34
N GLU A 65 7.67 -14.67 5.96
CA GLU A 65 7.00 -15.85 5.43
C GLU A 65 5.80 -15.55 4.53
N ALA A 66 5.35 -14.29 4.49
CA ALA A 66 4.17 -13.90 3.72
C ALA A 66 4.51 -13.74 2.22
N ASP A 67 3.52 -13.99 1.37
CA ASP A 67 3.61 -13.72 -0.08
C ASP A 67 3.48 -12.21 -0.35
N LYS A 68 4.62 -11.52 -0.24
CA LYS A 68 4.72 -10.07 -0.44
C LYS A 68 4.24 -9.63 -1.82
N THR A 69 4.52 -10.43 -2.85
CA THR A 69 4.11 -10.13 -4.23
C THR A 69 2.60 -10.09 -4.32
N LYS A 70 1.92 -11.11 -3.76
CA LYS A 70 0.45 -11.17 -3.74
C LYS A 70 -0.16 -10.04 -2.91
N ILE A 71 0.39 -9.77 -1.72
CA ILE A 71 -0.07 -8.67 -0.85
C ILE A 71 0.02 -7.33 -1.58
N HIS A 72 1.14 -7.07 -2.26
CA HIS A 72 1.36 -5.84 -3.01
C HIS A 72 0.41 -5.70 -4.20
N GLN A 73 0.21 -6.80 -4.95
CA GLN A 73 -0.72 -6.85 -6.09
C GLN A 73 -2.16 -6.59 -5.64
N ASN A 74 -2.62 -7.30 -4.59
CA ASN A 74 -3.97 -7.14 -4.05
C ASN A 74 -4.22 -5.71 -3.54
N PHE A 75 -3.25 -5.15 -2.82
CA PHE A 75 -3.31 -3.77 -2.35
C PHE A 75 -3.45 -2.80 -3.53
N THR A 76 -2.55 -2.92 -4.52
CA THR A 76 -2.50 -2.01 -5.68
C THR A 76 -3.79 -2.08 -6.49
N GLN A 77 -4.28 -3.29 -6.78
CA GLN A 77 -5.52 -3.49 -7.50
C GLN A 77 -6.70 -2.86 -6.74
N THR A 78 -6.86 -3.20 -5.46
CA THR A 78 -7.97 -2.67 -4.66
C THR A 78 -7.90 -1.15 -4.55
N TYR A 79 -6.70 -0.58 -4.41
CA TYR A 79 -6.52 0.87 -4.33
C TYR A 79 -6.99 1.56 -5.61
N GLN A 80 -6.61 1.02 -6.77
CA GLN A 80 -7.04 1.56 -8.07
C GLN A 80 -8.56 1.46 -8.27
N GLU A 81 -9.16 0.31 -7.95
CA GLU A 81 -10.62 0.10 -8.04
C GLU A 81 -11.40 1.03 -7.10
N THR A 82 -10.88 1.21 -5.88
CA THR A 82 -11.51 2.08 -4.88
C THR A 82 -11.38 3.55 -5.27
N LEU A 83 -10.22 3.95 -5.79
CA LEU A 83 -9.99 5.31 -6.28
C LEU A 83 -10.99 5.65 -7.40
N GLN A 84 -11.14 4.76 -8.39
CA GLN A 84 -12.10 4.95 -9.47
C GLN A 84 -13.55 5.07 -8.96
N THR A 85 -13.91 4.28 -7.95
CA THR A 85 -15.25 4.34 -7.34
C THR A 85 -15.46 5.67 -6.62
N LEU A 86 -14.49 6.10 -5.81
CA LEU A 86 -14.56 7.35 -5.04
C LEU A 86 -14.52 8.60 -5.92
N GLU A 87 -13.83 8.57 -7.06
CA GLU A 87 -13.83 9.66 -8.05
C GLU A 87 -15.23 9.91 -8.64
N THR A 88 -16.09 8.88 -8.70
CA THR A 88 -17.48 9.05 -9.19
C THR A 88 -18.44 9.63 -8.14
N GLU A 89 -18.00 9.69 -6.87
CA GLU A 89 -18.78 10.27 -5.76
C GLU A 89 -18.49 11.76 -5.52
N TYR A 90 -17.50 12.33 -6.20
CA TYR A 90 -17.09 13.74 -6.12
C TYR A 90 -17.67 14.60 -7.25
#